data_AF-A0A7L2RXV9-F1
#
_entry.id   AF-A0A7L2RXV9-F1
#
_cell.length_a   1.000
_cell.length_b   1.000
_cell.length_c   1.000
_cell.angle_alpha   90.00
_cell.angle_beta   90.00
_cell.angle_gamma   90.00
#
_symmetry.space_group_name_H-M   'P 1'
#
loop_
_entity.id
_entity.type
_entity.pdbx_description
1 polymer ?
#
loop_
_entity_poly.entity_id
_entity_poly.type
_entity_poly.pdbx_seq_one_letter_code
_entity_poly.pdbx_strand_id
1 'polypeptide(L)'
;SSQICGAPGDQSCKHAPCGGALCRDNAGTRRCGGTGCLGALPISARALSRAQNASQQLEVALGQLGVVAQKMQEVQELARGARSWAEEALGRSQAARSRTEKATAQLRDFIRRIKAFLAEEGADPGSIELVARQVLNISLPSSPSQIQELLWEMRESISQLEGVDAVLNGTAEGLTVAQGLLAQGQKARERAEGVRNELVGTQQALEVARTQVKAAGSALQSAKDAIQVAENRAKQAERKLQALDGKESRAQRRL
;
A
#
# COMPACT_ATOMS: atom_id res chain seq x y z
N SER A 1 -11.60 39.39 -25.03
CA SER A 1 -10.39 39.52 -24.18
C SER A 1 -10.74 39.09 -22.77
N SER A 2 -10.11 38.04 -22.26
CA SER A 2 -10.38 37.50 -20.91
C SER A 2 -9.50 38.25 -19.91
N GLN A 3 -10.06 39.23 -19.19
CA GLN A 3 -9.32 39.99 -18.19
C GLN A 3 -9.19 39.16 -16.90
N ILE A 4 -7.95 38.94 -16.44
CA ILE A 4 -7.67 38.28 -15.16
C ILE A 4 -7.64 39.34 -14.07
N CYS A 5 -8.44 39.14 -13.02
CA CYS A 5 -8.55 40.09 -11.91
C CYS A 5 -7.36 39.99 -10.95
N GLY A 6 -6.76 41.14 -10.64
CA GLY A 6 -5.65 41.30 -9.69
C GLY A 6 -6.08 41.83 -8.31
N ALA A 7 -5.10 42.36 -7.56
CA ALA A 7 -5.24 42.85 -6.18
C ALA A 7 -6.35 43.91 -5.98
N PRO A 8 -6.81 44.16 -4.73
CA PRO A 8 -7.97 45.04 -4.46
C PRO A 8 -7.76 46.47 -4.96
N GLY A 9 -8.71 46.96 -5.76
CA GLY A 9 -8.84 48.38 -6.12
C GLY A 9 -9.34 49.24 -4.96
N ASP A 10 -9.64 50.51 -5.22
CA ASP A 10 -10.00 51.53 -4.21
C ASP A 10 -11.48 51.46 -3.81
N GLN A 11 -12.25 50.71 -4.59
CA GLN A 11 -13.67 50.53 -4.39
C GLN A 11 -13.92 49.32 -3.50
N SER A 12 -14.94 49.41 -2.65
CA SER A 12 -15.45 48.26 -1.91
C SER A 12 -15.69 47.08 -2.86
N CYS A 13 -15.55 45.86 -2.36
CA CYS A 13 -15.69 44.65 -3.18
C CYS A 13 -16.99 44.56 -4.00
N LYS A 14 -18.05 45.23 -3.54
CA LYS A 14 -19.33 45.36 -4.23
C LYS A 14 -19.24 46.11 -5.56
N HIS A 15 -18.39 47.14 -5.61
CA HIS A 15 -18.33 48.12 -6.69
C HIS A 15 -17.08 47.98 -7.58
N ALA A 16 -16.00 47.39 -7.06
CA ALA A 16 -14.79 47.18 -7.84
C ALA A 16 -15.03 46.22 -9.03
N PRO A 17 -14.52 46.52 -10.24
CA PRO A 17 -14.66 45.67 -11.43
C PRO A 17 -14.24 44.21 -11.17
N CYS A 18 -13.19 44.04 -10.37
CA CYS A 18 -12.63 42.76 -9.95
C CYS A 18 -12.97 42.34 -8.51
N GLY A 19 -13.72 43.17 -7.78
CA GLY A 19 -14.11 42.89 -6.40
C GLY A 19 -15.06 41.71 -6.32
N GLY A 20 -14.71 40.72 -5.50
CA GLY A 20 -15.59 39.61 -5.16
C GLY A 20 -15.99 38.76 -6.36
N ALA A 21 -15.12 38.68 -7.38
CA ALA A 21 -15.33 37.79 -8.50
C ALA A 21 -15.56 36.35 -7.98
N LEU A 22 -16.72 35.78 -8.31
CA LEU A 22 -17.20 34.46 -7.85
C LEU A 22 -17.48 34.36 -6.34
N CYS A 23 -17.61 35.48 -5.63
CA CYS A 23 -17.89 35.51 -4.20
C CYS A 23 -19.05 36.46 -3.89
N ARG A 24 -20.21 35.87 -3.58
CA ARG A 24 -21.44 36.60 -3.23
C ARG A 24 -21.90 36.22 -1.83
N ASP A 25 -22.56 37.14 -1.13
CA ASP A 25 -23.25 36.84 0.13
C ASP A 25 -24.64 36.23 -0.14
N ASN A 26 -25.38 35.94 0.93
CA ASN A 26 -26.72 35.34 0.85
C ASN A 26 -27.74 36.26 0.15
N ALA A 27 -27.47 37.57 0.10
CA ALA A 27 -28.28 38.54 -0.62
C ALA A 27 -27.84 38.72 -2.09
N GLY A 28 -26.89 37.91 -2.57
CA GLY A 28 -26.37 37.97 -3.93
C GLY A 28 -25.40 39.13 -4.18
N THR A 29 -24.99 39.88 -3.16
CA THR A 29 -24.06 41.02 -3.30
C THR A 29 -22.61 40.54 -3.33
N ARG A 30 -21.77 41.13 -4.20
CA ARG A 30 -20.35 40.76 -4.29
C ARG A 30 -19.61 41.11 -3.00
N ARG A 31 -18.76 40.18 -2.54
CA ARG A 31 -17.97 40.29 -1.30
C ARG A 31 -16.55 39.76 -1.51
N CYS A 32 -15.61 40.29 -0.74
CA CYS A 32 -14.21 39.86 -0.76
C CYS A 32 -14.04 38.66 0.18
N GLY A 33 -13.89 37.45 -0.35
CA GLY A 33 -13.57 36.28 0.48
C GLY A 33 -14.73 35.80 1.38
N GLY A 34 -14.40 35.00 2.39
CA GLY A 34 -15.33 34.42 3.38
C GLY A 34 -15.83 33.00 3.05
N THR A 35 -16.60 32.41 3.96
CA THR A 35 -17.14 31.04 3.85
C THR A 35 -18.01 30.86 2.59
N GLY A 36 -17.79 29.81 1.80
CA GLY A 36 -18.53 29.56 0.56
C GLY A 36 -18.10 30.38 -0.67
N CYS A 37 -17.08 31.23 -0.56
CA CYS A 37 -16.53 31.98 -1.70
C CYS A 37 -15.81 31.05 -2.69
N LEU A 38 -16.12 31.21 -3.98
CA LEU A 38 -15.58 30.44 -5.11
C LEU A 38 -14.53 31.24 -5.91
N GLY A 39 -13.93 32.25 -5.29
CA GLY A 39 -12.79 32.97 -5.86
C GLY A 39 -11.54 32.08 -5.91
N ALA A 40 -10.58 32.46 -6.75
CA ALA A 40 -9.36 31.69 -6.99
C ALA A 40 -8.62 31.36 -5.69
N LEU A 41 -8.30 32.36 -4.85
CA LEU A 41 -7.55 32.18 -3.61
C LEU A 41 -8.18 31.13 -2.64
N PRO A 42 -9.45 31.25 -2.21
CA PRO A 42 -10.06 30.26 -1.32
C PRO A 42 -10.27 28.89 -1.97
N ILE A 43 -10.47 28.81 -3.29
CA ILE A 43 -10.48 27.52 -4.00
C ILE A 43 -9.09 26.87 -3.92
N SER A 44 -8.02 27.60 -4.24
CA SER A 44 -6.65 27.08 -4.20
C SER A 44 -6.26 26.60 -2.80
N ALA A 45 -6.64 27.34 -1.76
CA ALA A 45 -6.39 26.94 -0.36
C ALA A 45 -7.14 25.65 0.03
N ARG A 46 -8.40 25.49 -0.40
CA ARG A 46 -9.16 24.25 -0.16
C ARG A 46 -8.58 23.08 -0.95
N ALA A 47 -8.18 23.30 -2.20
CA ALA A 47 -7.53 22.28 -3.03
C ALA A 47 -6.23 21.80 -2.39
N LEU A 48 -5.41 22.72 -1.87
CA LEU A 48 -4.18 22.39 -1.16
C LEU A 48 -4.44 21.57 0.11
N SER A 49 -5.41 21.97 0.93
CA SER A 49 -5.75 21.22 2.15
C SER A 49 -6.26 19.80 1.82
N ARG A 50 -7.08 19.65 0.78
CA ARG A 50 -7.53 18.33 0.31
C ARG A 50 -6.36 17.48 -0.18
N ALA A 51 -5.44 18.08 -0.92
CA ALA A 51 -4.23 17.43 -1.39
C ALA A 51 -3.34 16.93 -0.23
N GLN A 52 -3.15 17.74 0.81
CA GLN A 52 -2.40 17.35 2.00
C GLN A 52 -3.05 16.17 2.73
N ASN A 53 -4.37 16.22 2.93
CA ASN A 53 -5.11 15.11 3.52
C ASN A 53 -4.97 13.82 2.69
N ALA A 54 -5.05 13.93 1.36
CA ALA A 54 -4.86 12.79 0.46
C ALA A 54 -3.44 12.22 0.56
N SER A 55 -2.41 13.09 0.65
CA SER A 55 -1.02 12.68 0.85
C SER A 55 -0.83 11.91 2.16
N GLN A 56 -1.46 12.37 3.24
CA GLN A 56 -1.32 11.69 4.54
C GLN A 56 -2.06 10.35 4.57
N GLN A 57 -3.25 10.28 3.97
CA GLN A 57 -3.95 9.01 3.79
C GLN A 57 -3.15 8.02 2.94
N LEU A 58 -2.47 8.53 1.91
CA LEU A 58 -1.58 7.72 1.11
C LEU A 58 -0.45 7.13 1.95
N GLU A 59 0.27 7.93 2.74
CA GLU A 59 1.37 7.43 3.58
C GLU A 59 0.93 6.32 4.53
N VAL A 60 -0.27 6.44 5.11
CA VAL A 60 -0.87 5.37 5.91
C VAL A 60 -1.11 4.10 5.08
N ALA A 61 -1.69 4.23 3.90
CA ALA A 61 -1.93 3.09 3.00
C ALA A 61 -0.61 2.42 2.55
N LEU A 62 0.45 3.20 2.33
CA LEU A 62 1.78 2.67 1.99
C LEU A 62 2.40 1.88 3.13
N GLY A 63 2.26 2.37 4.36
CA GLY A 63 2.69 1.65 5.55
C GLY A 63 1.96 0.32 5.70
N GLN A 64 0.64 0.31 5.50
CA GLN A 64 -0.19 -0.90 5.53
C GLN A 64 0.23 -1.91 4.45
N LEU A 65 0.51 -1.44 3.24
CA LEU A 65 1.00 -2.29 2.15
C LEU A 65 2.34 -2.95 2.50
N GLY A 66 3.24 -2.23 3.17
CA GLY A 66 4.51 -2.78 3.67
C GLY A 66 4.30 -3.90 4.67
N VAL A 67 3.37 -3.73 5.63
CA VAL A 67 3.01 -4.77 6.60
C VAL A 67 2.43 -6.00 5.91
N VAL A 68 1.56 -5.82 4.92
CA VAL A 68 1.00 -6.92 4.13
C VAL A 68 2.10 -7.67 3.37
N ALA A 69 3.06 -6.96 2.78
CA ALA A 69 4.19 -7.56 2.09
C ALA A 69 5.04 -8.44 3.02
N GLN A 70 5.31 -7.97 4.24
CA GLN A 70 6.06 -8.74 5.23
C GLN A 70 5.31 -10.00 5.66
N LYS A 71 4.03 -9.88 6.04
CA LYS A 71 3.19 -11.03 6.40
C LYS A 71 3.11 -12.05 5.27
N MET A 72 3.11 -11.57 4.03
CA MET A 72 3.09 -12.43 2.87
C MET A 72 4.37 -13.27 2.76
N GLN A 73 5.54 -12.68 3.02
CA GLN A 73 6.80 -13.42 3.06
C GLN A 73 6.78 -14.48 4.17
N GLU A 74 6.25 -14.15 5.36
CA GLU A 74 6.10 -15.11 6.46
C GLU A 74 5.22 -16.30 6.07
N VAL A 75 4.06 -16.05 5.44
CA VAL A 75 3.16 -17.11 4.95
C VAL A 75 3.86 -17.96 3.88
N GLN A 76 4.66 -17.35 3.00
CA GLN A 76 5.40 -18.08 1.97
C GLN A 76 6.45 -19.02 2.57
N GLU A 77 7.19 -18.59 3.58
CA GLU A 77 8.16 -19.45 4.28
C GLU A 77 7.48 -20.55 5.07
N LEU A 78 6.37 -20.26 5.76
CA LEU A 78 5.56 -21.27 6.45
C LEU A 78 5.02 -22.33 5.47
N ALA A 79 4.53 -21.91 4.30
CA ALA A 79 4.04 -22.81 3.26
C ALA A 79 5.16 -23.72 2.72
N ARG A 80 6.36 -23.17 2.51
CA ARG A 80 7.55 -23.96 2.12
C ARG A 80 7.94 -24.97 3.18
N GLY A 81 7.94 -24.56 4.45
CA GLY A 81 8.22 -25.44 5.58
C GLY A 81 7.21 -26.59 5.69
N ALA A 82 5.91 -26.29 5.60
CA ALA A 82 4.85 -27.29 5.62
C ALA A 82 4.98 -28.30 4.47
N ARG A 83 5.31 -27.82 3.26
CA ARG A 83 5.56 -28.70 2.10
C ARG A 83 6.76 -29.61 2.32
N SER A 84 7.89 -29.06 2.78
CA SER A 84 9.09 -29.85 3.05
C SER A 84 8.82 -30.94 4.09
N TRP A 85 8.06 -30.61 5.14
CA TRP A 85 7.69 -31.55 6.18
C TRP A 85 6.79 -32.67 5.64
N ALA A 86 5.81 -32.33 4.80
CA ALA A 86 4.94 -33.31 4.15
C ALA A 86 5.71 -34.27 3.23
N GLU A 87 6.64 -33.73 2.43
CA GLU A 87 7.52 -34.52 1.56
C GLU A 87 8.40 -35.48 2.38
N GLU A 88 8.94 -35.05 3.52
CA GLU A 88 9.71 -35.89 4.43
C GLU A 88 8.88 -37.01 5.06
N ALA A 89 7.70 -36.68 5.60
CA ALA A 89 6.80 -37.66 6.20
C ALA A 89 6.32 -38.72 5.18
N LEU A 90 6.06 -38.30 3.93
CA LEU A 90 5.75 -39.20 2.83
C LEU A 90 6.94 -40.13 2.52
N GLY A 91 8.15 -39.58 2.44
CA GLY A 91 9.37 -40.35 2.22
C GLY A 91 9.61 -41.40 3.31
N ARG A 92 9.43 -41.03 4.58
CA ARG A 92 9.53 -41.95 5.72
C ARG A 92 8.49 -43.08 5.63
N SER A 93 7.25 -42.74 5.29
CA SER A 93 6.16 -43.72 5.12
C SER A 93 6.45 -44.71 4.00
N GLN A 94 6.95 -44.23 2.85
CA GLN A 94 7.31 -45.09 1.72
C GLN A 94 8.49 -46.01 2.04
N ALA A 95 9.51 -45.49 2.72
CA ALA A 95 10.66 -46.29 3.14
C ALA A 95 10.24 -47.39 4.13
N ALA A 96 9.39 -47.05 5.11
CA ALA A 96 8.86 -48.01 6.06
C ALA A 96 8.02 -49.08 5.33
N ARG A 97 7.12 -48.69 4.42
CA ARG A 97 6.33 -49.62 3.60
C ARG A 97 7.21 -50.61 2.84
N SER A 98 8.25 -50.11 2.17
CA SER A 98 9.19 -50.96 1.43
C SER A 98 9.88 -51.99 2.33
N ARG A 99 10.28 -51.59 3.55
CA ARG A 99 10.86 -52.53 4.55
C ARG A 99 9.86 -53.62 4.94
N THR A 100 8.61 -53.26 5.20
CA THR A 100 7.56 -54.23 5.56
C THR A 100 7.21 -55.17 4.41
N GLU A 101 7.11 -54.67 3.18
CA GLU A 101 6.87 -55.50 1.99
C GLU A 101 8.02 -56.51 1.79
N LYS A 102 9.27 -56.07 1.95
CA LYS A 102 10.46 -56.94 1.88
C LYS A 102 10.44 -58.00 2.98
N ALA A 103 10.16 -57.63 4.23
CA ALA A 103 10.07 -58.57 5.35
C ALA A 103 8.95 -59.61 5.12
N THR A 104 7.79 -59.16 4.61
CA THR A 104 6.66 -60.04 4.28
C THR A 104 7.02 -61.02 3.15
N ALA A 105 7.73 -60.56 2.12
CA ALA A 105 8.19 -61.41 1.03
C ALA A 105 9.17 -62.48 1.52
N GLN A 106 10.12 -62.10 2.38
CA GLN A 106 11.08 -63.02 3.01
C GLN A 106 10.36 -64.07 3.87
N LEU A 107 9.37 -63.66 4.67
CA LEU A 107 8.57 -64.60 5.48
C LEU A 107 7.78 -65.58 4.61
N ARG A 108 7.15 -65.10 3.52
CA ARG A 108 6.43 -65.97 2.57
C ARG A 108 7.35 -66.97 1.88
N ASP A 109 8.55 -66.55 1.50
CA ASP A 109 9.55 -67.45 0.91
C ASP A 109 10.00 -68.51 1.90
N PHE A 110 10.22 -68.12 3.15
CA PHE A 110 10.58 -69.03 4.21
C PHE A 110 9.51 -70.10 4.49
N ILE A 111 8.24 -69.69 4.60
CA ILE A 111 7.10 -70.62 4.76
C ILE A 111 7.04 -71.60 3.58
N ARG A 112 7.29 -71.14 2.34
CA ARG A 112 7.36 -72.02 1.16
C ARG A 112 8.45 -73.07 1.30
N ARG A 113 9.65 -72.71 1.76
CA ARG A 113 10.76 -73.64 1.98
C ARG A 113 10.42 -74.70 3.04
N ILE A 114 9.80 -74.30 4.16
CA ILE A 114 9.33 -75.26 5.18
C ILE A 114 8.33 -76.24 4.56
N LYS A 115 7.33 -75.75 3.83
CA LYS A 115 6.33 -76.61 3.20
C LYS A 115 6.93 -77.60 2.21
N ALA A 116 7.89 -77.16 1.41
CA ALA A 116 8.60 -78.04 0.46
C ALA A 116 9.40 -79.12 1.21
N PHE A 117 10.14 -78.73 2.25
CA PHE A 117 10.91 -79.67 3.08
C PHE A 117 10.02 -80.71 3.76
N LEU A 118 8.89 -80.30 4.36
CA LEU A 118 7.94 -81.23 5.00
C LEU A 118 7.21 -82.17 4.02
N ALA A 119 7.23 -81.85 2.72
CA ALA A 119 6.64 -82.67 1.67
C ALA A 119 7.64 -83.64 1.02
N GLU A 120 8.95 -83.44 1.22
CA GLU A 120 10.00 -84.38 0.82
C GLU A 120 10.04 -85.56 1.82
N GLU A 121 10.02 -86.79 1.31
CA GLU A 121 9.74 -88.01 2.08
C GLU A 121 10.67 -88.23 3.30
N GLY A 122 10.07 -88.55 4.46
CA GLY A 122 10.74 -89.16 5.62
C GLY A 122 10.71 -88.33 6.90
N ALA A 123 9.55 -88.28 7.58
CA ALA A 123 9.43 -87.72 8.94
C ALA A 123 10.06 -88.67 9.98
N ASP A 124 11.36 -88.94 9.88
CA ASP A 124 12.10 -89.57 10.97
C ASP A 124 12.39 -88.51 12.08
N PRO A 125 12.56 -88.93 13.34
CA PRO A 125 12.77 -88.02 14.47
C PRO A 125 13.93 -87.03 14.26
N GLY A 126 14.98 -87.43 13.54
CA GLY A 126 16.13 -86.57 13.22
C GLY A 126 15.75 -85.42 12.29
N SER A 127 14.90 -85.68 11.30
CA SER A 127 14.36 -84.65 10.39
C SER A 127 13.48 -83.62 11.12
N ILE A 128 12.72 -84.03 12.14
CA ILE A 128 11.92 -83.12 12.99
C ILE A 128 12.82 -82.26 13.90
N GLU A 129 13.85 -82.85 14.55
CA GLU A 129 14.79 -82.10 15.38
C GLU A 129 15.59 -81.09 14.55
N LEU A 130 15.99 -81.47 13.33
CA LEU A 130 16.72 -80.60 12.42
C LEU A 130 15.85 -79.39 12.02
N VAL A 131 14.56 -79.60 11.72
CA VAL A 131 13.59 -78.51 11.50
C VAL A 131 13.43 -77.64 12.74
N ALA A 132 13.24 -78.22 13.93
CA ALA A 132 13.08 -77.44 15.16
C ALA A 132 14.30 -76.55 15.43
N ARG A 133 15.53 -77.06 15.22
CA ARG A 133 16.77 -76.29 15.31
C ARG A 133 16.87 -75.22 14.21
N GLN A 134 16.51 -75.54 12.98
CA GLN A 134 16.55 -74.58 11.87
C GLN A 134 15.53 -73.45 12.05
N VAL A 135 14.38 -73.74 12.65
CA VAL A 135 13.36 -72.76 13.06
C VAL A 135 13.84 -71.90 14.23
N LEU A 136 14.47 -72.49 15.24
CA LEU A 136 15.06 -71.76 16.36
C LEU A 136 16.23 -70.86 15.95
N ASN A 137 17.00 -71.23 14.93
CA ASN A 137 18.11 -70.43 14.41
C ASN A 137 17.69 -69.35 13.42
N ILE A 138 16.39 -69.20 13.12
CA ILE A 138 15.92 -68.11 12.28
C ILE A 138 16.12 -66.80 13.04
N SER A 139 17.03 -65.98 12.54
CA SER A 139 17.00 -64.55 12.82
C SER A 139 15.89 -63.94 11.97
N LEU A 140 14.68 -63.80 12.55
CA LEU A 140 13.65 -63.01 11.87
C LEU A 140 14.22 -61.59 11.67
N PRO A 141 14.08 -61.00 10.48
CA PRO A 141 14.66 -59.67 10.21
C PRO A 141 14.12 -58.59 11.15
N SER A 142 12.97 -58.83 11.80
CA SER A 142 12.40 -58.03 12.88
C SER A 142 11.45 -58.89 13.74
N SER A 143 11.32 -58.60 15.03
CA SER A 143 10.35 -59.28 15.91
C SER A 143 8.89 -58.91 15.54
N PRO A 144 7.88 -59.73 15.89
CA PRO A 144 6.47 -59.36 15.70
C PRO A 144 6.11 -58.00 16.31
N SER A 145 6.69 -57.67 17.46
CA SER A 145 6.54 -56.37 18.11
C SER A 145 7.13 -55.22 17.28
N GLN A 146 8.33 -55.38 16.71
CA GLN A 146 8.94 -54.37 15.83
C GLN A 146 8.13 -54.15 14.54
N ILE A 147 7.51 -55.20 13.99
CA ILE A 147 6.64 -55.06 12.82
C ILE A 147 5.36 -54.29 13.18
N GLN A 148 4.78 -54.57 14.35
CA GLN A 148 3.61 -53.84 14.86
C GLN A 148 3.93 -52.35 15.08
N GLU A 149 5.10 -52.06 15.65
CA GLU A 149 5.59 -50.70 15.87
C GLU A 149 5.76 -49.96 14.53
N LEU A 150 6.40 -50.59 13.54
CA LEU A 150 6.57 -50.00 12.21
C LEU A 150 5.24 -49.72 11.49
N LEU A 151 4.24 -50.61 11.64
CA LEU A 151 2.91 -50.43 11.08
C LEU A 151 2.15 -49.29 11.77
N TRP A 152 2.35 -49.12 13.07
CA TRP A 152 1.80 -47.99 13.81
C TRP A 152 2.41 -46.68 13.33
N GLU A 153 3.73 -46.60 13.22
CA GLU A 153 4.45 -45.44 12.69
C GLU A 153 3.99 -45.07 11.27
N MET A 154 3.76 -46.05 10.40
CA MET A 154 3.20 -45.80 9.05
C MET A 154 1.79 -45.23 9.11
N ARG A 155 0.91 -45.82 9.93
CA ARG A 155 -0.48 -45.38 10.04
C ARG A 155 -0.54 -43.95 10.56
N GLU A 156 0.26 -43.64 11.57
CA GLU A 156 0.36 -42.30 12.13
C GLU A 156 0.90 -41.30 11.08
N SER A 157 1.98 -41.65 10.39
CA SER A 157 2.55 -40.79 9.34
C SER A 157 1.58 -40.54 8.18
N ILE A 158 0.82 -41.55 7.75
CA ILE A 158 -0.20 -41.40 6.69
C ILE A 158 -1.38 -40.55 7.17
N SER A 159 -1.85 -40.76 8.40
CA SER A 159 -2.96 -39.99 8.97
C SER A 159 -2.63 -38.50 9.10
N GLN A 160 -1.36 -38.17 9.35
CA GLN A 160 -0.89 -36.80 9.39
C GLN A 160 -0.77 -36.14 8.00
N LEU A 161 -0.71 -36.95 6.93
CA LEU A 161 -0.65 -36.48 5.54
C LEU A 161 -2.04 -36.31 4.91
N GLU A 162 -3.08 -36.88 5.52
CA GLU A 162 -4.44 -36.80 4.99
C GLU A 162 -4.93 -35.34 4.99
N GLY A 163 -5.30 -34.83 3.81
CA GLY A 163 -5.74 -33.45 3.62
C GLY A 163 -4.62 -32.41 3.46
N VAL A 164 -3.35 -32.78 3.61
CA VAL A 164 -2.21 -31.86 3.43
C VAL A 164 -2.14 -31.33 2.00
N ASP A 165 -2.43 -32.15 0.99
CA ASP A 165 -2.45 -31.72 -0.42
C ASP A 165 -3.47 -30.62 -0.68
N ALA A 166 -4.67 -30.72 -0.07
CA ALA A 166 -5.71 -29.70 -0.21
C ALA A 166 -5.29 -28.38 0.46
N VAL A 167 -4.67 -28.45 1.64
CA VAL A 167 -4.15 -27.27 2.35
C VAL A 167 -2.99 -26.63 1.58
N LEU A 168 -2.05 -27.42 1.06
CA LEU A 168 -0.90 -26.91 0.29
C LEU A 168 -1.35 -26.28 -1.03
N ASN A 169 -2.28 -26.90 -1.75
CA ASN A 169 -2.84 -26.33 -2.98
C ASN A 169 -3.62 -25.04 -2.71
N GLY A 170 -4.49 -25.02 -1.69
CA GLY A 170 -5.20 -23.80 -1.29
C GLY A 170 -4.26 -22.68 -0.85
N THR A 171 -3.16 -23.03 -0.15
CA THR A 171 -2.13 -22.07 0.25
C THR A 171 -1.36 -21.53 -0.97
N ALA A 172 -1.06 -22.37 -1.96
CA ALA A 172 -0.38 -21.97 -3.19
C ALA A 172 -1.25 -21.03 -4.05
N GLU A 173 -2.54 -21.34 -4.21
CA GLU A 173 -3.51 -20.45 -4.87
C GLU A 173 -3.64 -19.13 -4.13
N GLY A 174 -3.82 -19.17 -2.80
CA GLY A 174 -3.90 -17.98 -1.95
C GLY A 174 -2.66 -17.09 -2.06
N LEU A 175 -1.46 -17.69 -2.05
CA LEU A 175 -0.21 -16.98 -2.26
C LEU A 175 -0.17 -16.31 -3.64
N THR A 176 -0.59 -17.01 -4.70
CA THR A 176 -0.61 -16.45 -6.06
C THR A 176 -1.51 -15.21 -6.14
N VAL A 177 -2.72 -15.29 -5.57
CA VAL A 177 -3.64 -14.15 -5.50
C VAL A 177 -3.04 -13.01 -4.69
N ALA A 178 -2.45 -13.29 -3.53
CA ALA A 178 -1.80 -12.30 -2.69
C ALA A 178 -0.62 -11.62 -3.40
N GLN A 179 0.15 -12.34 -4.23
CA GLN A 179 1.29 -11.78 -4.97
C GLN A 179 0.79 -10.80 -6.02
N GLY A 180 -0.29 -11.17 -6.71
CA GLY A 180 -0.98 -10.30 -7.66
C GLY A 180 -1.49 -9.01 -6.99
N LEU A 181 -2.13 -9.13 -5.82
CA LEU A 181 -2.62 -7.99 -5.05
C LEU A 181 -1.48 -7.10 -4.54
N LEU A 182 -0.38 -7.69 -4.07
CA LEU A 182 0.80 -6.95 -3.64
C LEU A 182 1.42 -6.15 -4.80
N ALA A 183 1.56 -6.76 -5.97
CA ALA A 183 2.07 -6.08 -7.16
C ALA A 183 1.15 -4.94 -7.63
N GLN A 184 -0.18 -5.14 -7.55
CA GLN A 184 -1.14 -4.07 -7.81
C GLN A 184 -1.02 -2.93 -6.80
N GLY A 185 -0.87 -3.26 -5.51
CA GLY A 185 -0.64 -2.29 -4.44
C GLY A 185 0.66 -1.49 -4.65
N GLN A 186 1.74 -2.14 -5.08
CA GLN A 186 3.01 -1.46 -5.39
C GLN A 186 2.88 -0.50 -6.57
N LYS A 187 2.18 -0.88 -7.63
CA LYS A 187 1.87 0.04 -8.74
C LYS A 187 1.00 1.21 -8.30
N ALA A 188 0.02 0.95 -7.42
CA ALA A 188 -0.79 2.01 -6.84
C ALA A 188 0.05 2.96 -5.99
N ARG A 189 1.02 2.44 -5.23
CA ARG A 189 2.00 3.23 -4.48
C ARG A 189 2.78 4.17 -5.39
N GLU A 190 3.44 3.63 -6.43
CA GLU A 190 4.28 4.43 -7.33
C GLU A 190 3.51 5.60 -7.95
N ARG A 191 2.28 5.34 -8.40
CA ARG A 191 1.41 6.40 -8.94
C ARG A 191 1.11 7.46 -7.89
N ALA A 192 0.80 7.04 -6.68
CA ALA A 192 0.39 7.95 -5.64
C ALA A 192 1.57 8.76 -5.07
N GLU A 193 2.78 8.19 -5.02
CA GLU A 193 4.02 8.92 -4.77
C GLU A 193 4.28 9.98 -5.85
N GLY A 194 4.02 9.65 -7.12
CA GLY A 194 4.04 10.61 -8.23
C GLY A 194 3.09 11.79 -7.99
N VAL A 195 1.82 11.50 -7.67
CA VAL A 195 0.82 12.54 -7.33
C VAL A 195 1.28 13.37 -6.14
N ARG A 196 1.85 12.76 -5.09
CA ARG A 196 2.38 13.50 -3.94
C ARG A 196 3.47 14.49 -4.35
N ASN A 197 4.39 14.07 -5.22
CA ASN A 197 5.47 14.95 -5.68
C ASN A 197 4.93 16.14 -6.49
N GLU A 198 3.90 15.94 -7.32
CA GLU A 198 3.20 17.03 -8.02
C GLU A 198 2.48 17.97 -7.05
N LEU A 199 1.88 17.44 -5.98
CA LEU A 199 1.24 18.22 -4.93
C LEU A 199 2.24 19.09 -4.16
N VAL A 200 3.43 18.57 -3.86
CA VAL A 200 4.53 19.35 -3.26
C VAL A 200 4.94 20.49 -4.18
N GLY A 201 5.11 20.23 -5.48
CA GLY A 201 5.45 21.26 -6.47
C GLY A 201 4.37 22.35 -6.58
N THR A 202 3.10 21.97 -6.64
CA THR A 202 1.98 22.93 -6.67
C THR A 202 1.84 23.73 -5.39
N GLN A 203 2.13 23.13 -4.22
CA GLN A 203 2.18 23.84 -2.95
C GLN A 203 3.26 24.92 -2.94
N GLN A 204 4.45 24.60 -3.45
CA GLN A 204 5.55 25.56 -3.53
C GLN A 204 5.23 26.70 -4.51
N ALA A 205 4.66 26.39 -5.68
CA ALA A 205 4.22 27.38 -6.64
C ALA A 205 3.13 28.30 -6.06
N LEU A 206 2.18 27.75 -5.29
CA LEU A 206 1.12 28.53 -4.65
C LEU A 206 1.68 29.46 -3.57
N GLU A 207 2.67 29.03 -2.80
CA GLU A 207 3.32 29.88 -1.79
C GLU A 207 4.07 31.05 -2.45
N VAL A 208 4.77 30.78 -3.56
CA VAL A 208 5.40 31.83 -4.38
C VAL A 208 4.35 32.80 -4.92
N ALA A 209 3.25 32.30 -5.48
CA ALA A 209 2.17 33.17 -5.96
C ALA A 209 1.58 34.03 -4.83
N ARG A 210 1.42 33.48 -3.62
CA ARG A 210 0.91 34.19 -2.45
C ARG A 210 1.84 35.33 -2.02
N THR A 211 3.14 35.09 -2.01
CA THR A 211 4.12 36.14 -1.68
C THR A 211 4.15 37.24 -2.73
N GLN A 212 4.08 36.91 -4.02
CA GLN A 212 3.99 37.87 -5.11
C GLN A 212 2.72 38.72 -5.05
N VAL A 213 1.55 38.11 -4.78
CA VAL A 213 0.28 38.83 -4.61
C VAL A 213 0.36 39.79 -3.42
N LYS A 214 0.99 39.38 -2.32
CA LYS A 214 1.19 40.25 -1.15
C LYS A 214 2.09 41.44 -1.49
N ALA A 215 3.20 41.21 -2.18
CA ALA A 215 4.10 42.27 -2.63
C ALA A 215 3.43 43.26 -3.59
N ALA A 216 2.67 42.75 -4.57
CA ALA A 216 1.88 43.57 -5.48
C ALA A 216 0.84 44.41 -4.73
N GLY A 217 0.18 43.83 -3.71
CA GLY A 217 -0.74 44.55 -2.82
C GLY A 217 -0.06 45.72 -2.09
N SER A 218 1.14 45.51 -1.56
CA SER A 218 1.92 46.58 -0.90
C SER A 218 2.33 47.68 -1.89
N ALA A 219 2.85 47.31 -3.06
CA ALA A 219 3.25 48.28 -4.08
C ALA A 219 2.05 49.13 -4.57
N LEU A 220 0.89 48.50 -4.73
CA LEU A 220 -0.34 49.19 -5.08
C LEU A 220 -0.77 50.19 -4.00
N GLN A 221 -0.68 49.81 -2.71
CA GLN A 221 -0.98 50.74 -1.62
C GLN A 221 -0.06 51.95 -1.64
N SER A 222 1.25 51.76 -1.83
CA SER A 222 2.20 52.87 -1.95
C SER A 222 1.90 53.77 -3.15
N ALA A 223 1.49 53.21 -4.29
CA ALA A 223 1.09 53.98 -5.45
C ALA A 223 -0.17 54.82 -5.17
N LYS A 224 -1.16 54.28 -4.45
CA LYS A 224 -2.35 55.04 -4.02
C LYS A 224 -1.98 56.23 -3.15
N ASP A 225 -1.12 56.00 -2.15
CA ASP A 225 -0.68 57.07 -1.25
C ASP A 225 0.05 58.18 -2.02
N ALA A 226 0.90 57.81 -2.99
CA ALA A 226 1.59 58.75 -3.85
C ALA A 226 0.63 59.56 -4.76
N ILE A 227 -0.39 58.92 -5.35
CA ILE A 227 -1.42 59.59 -6.14
C ILE A 227 -2.18 60.59 -5.26
N GLN A 228 -2.59 60.19 -4.05
CA GLN A 228 -3.31 61.08 -3.13
C GLN A 228 -2.49 62.32 -2.77
N VAL A 229 -1.18 62.15 -2.56
CA VAL A 229 -0.24 63.27 -2.34
C VAL A 229 -0.14 64.15 -3.58
N ALA A 230 -0.04 63.58 -4.77
CA ALA A 230 0.03 64.31 -6.03
C ALA A 230 -1.24 65.13 -6.30
N GLU A 231 -2.42 64.55 -6.08
CA GLU A 231 -3.71 65.24 -6.21
C GLU A 231 -3.81 66.43 -5.25
N ASN A 232 -3.38 66.27 -4.00
CA ASN A 232 -3.39 67.35 -3.02
C ASN A 232 -2.44 68.48 -3.42
N ARG A 233 -1.27 68.16 -3.96
CA ARG A 233 -0.32 69.14 -4.51
C ARG A 233 -0.89 69.85 -5.74
N ALA A 234 -1.54 69.13 -6.65
CA ALA A 234 -2.18 69.69 -7.84
C ALA A 234 -3.28 70.69 -7.45
N LYS A 235 -4.18 70.32 -6.52
CA LYS A 235 -5.21 71.23 -5.98
C LYS A 235 -4.59 72.47 -5.33
N GLN A 236 -3.47 72.33 -4.63
CA GLN A 236 -2.78 73.47 -4.04
C GLN A 236 -2.16 74.39 -5.08
N ALA A 237 -1.55 73.84 -6.13
CA ALA A 237 -1.00 74.61 -7.24
C ALA A 237 -2.10 75.36 -8.00
N GLU A 238 -3.23 74.72 -8.26
CA GLU A 238 -4.40 75.32 -8.91
C GLU A 238 -4.94 76.51 -8.10
N ARG A 239 -5.09 76.37 -6.78
CA ARG A 239 -5.47 77.48 -5.89
C ARG A 239 -4.48 78.64 -5.94
N LYS A 240 -3.17 78.36 -6.01
CA LYS A 240 -2.13 79.40 -6.13
C LYS A 240 -2.22 80.11 -7.48
N LEU A 241 -2.42 79.39 -8.57
CA LEU A 241 -2.59 79.98 -9.92
C LEU A 241 -3.82 80.88 -9.98
N GLN A 242 -4.97 80.42 -9.46
CA GLN A 242 -6.18 81.25 -9.37
C GLN A 242 -5.96 82.51 -8.54
N ALA A 243 -5.20 82.42 -7.44
CA ALA A 243 -4.87 83.59 -6.63
C ALA A 243 -3.93 84.57 -7.35
N LEU A 244 -3.01 84.08 -8.18
CA LEU A 244 -2.14 84.92 -9.00
C LEU A 244 -2.90 85.60 -10.13
N ASP A 245 -3.73 84.86 -10.86
CA ASP A 245 -4.62 85.38 -11.91
C ASP A 245 -5.58 86.46 -11.37
N GLY A 246 -6.15 86.23 -10.19
CA GLY A 246 -6.97 87.24 -9.49
C GLY A 246 -6.17 88.49 -9.08
N LYS A 247 -4.87 88.38 -8.80
CA LYS A 247 -4.00 89.54 -8.53
C LYS A 247 -3.64 90.28 -9.81
N GLU A 248 -3.33 89.56 -10.88
CA GLU A 248 -3.05 90.12 -12.21
C GLU A 248 -4.25 90.90 -12.74
N SER A 249 -5.44 90.29 -12.71
CA SER A 249 -6.70 90.94 -13.08
C SER A 249 -7.00 92.22 -12.29
N ARG A 250 -6.55 92.31 -11.03
CA ARG A 250 -6.67 93.54 -10.21
C ARG A 250 -5.62 94.58 -10.58
N ALA A 251 -4.42 94.16 -10.96
CA ALA A 251 -3.36 95.06 -11.41
C ALA A 251 -3.70 95.68 -12.76
N GLN A 252 -4.23 94.89 -13.70
CA GLN A 252 -4.66 95.37 -15.02
C GLN A 252 -5.82 96.38 -14.96
N ARG A 253 -6.73 96.28 -13.97
CA ARG A 253 -7.82 97.27 -13.77
C ARG A 253 -7.37 98.58 -13.13
N ARG A 254 -6.12 98.66 -12.65
CA ARG A 254 -5.55 99.86 -12.01
C ARG A 254 -4.64 100.66 -12.95
N LEU A 255 -4.41 100.13 -14.15
CA LEU A 255 -3.80 100.81 -15.29
C LEU A 255 -4.92 101.41 -16.16
#